data_AF-A0A9J6FIP3-F1
#
_entry.id   AF-A0A9J6FIP3-F1
#
_cell.length_a   1.000
_cell.length_b   1.000
_cell.length_c   1.000
_cell.angle_alpha   90.00
_cell.angle_beta   90.00
_cell.angle_gamma   90.00
#
_symmetry.space_group_name_H-M   'P 1'
#
loop_
_entity.id
_entity.type
_entity.pdbx_description
1 polymer ?
#
loop_
_entity_poly.entity_id
_entity_poly.type
_entity_poly.pdbx_seq_one_letter_code
_entity_poly.pdbx_strand_id
1 'polypeptide(L)'
;MDKKKPLKRPRMDNPPLGARGPVANGPLHARPLVALLDGRDCSVEMPILKDVATVAFCDAQSTQEIHEKVLNEAVGALMWHTITLTKEDLEKFKALRIIVRIGSGVDNIDTKAAGELGIAVCNVPGYGVEEVADTTLCLILNLYRRTYWLANMVREGKKFQGPEQVREAAQGCARIRGDTLGIVGLGECGRVGTAVALRARVFGFNVIFYDPYLPDGIEKSLGLSRVYTLQDLLFQSDCVSLHCTLNEHNHHLINEYTMKQMRPGAFLVNTARGGLGSNRHLSVALGDQQ
;
A
#
# COMPACT_ATOMS: atom_id res chain seq x y z
N MET A 1 -26.65 -30.67 -51.57
CA MET A 1 -25.86 -29.58 -52.18
C MET A 1 -26.12 -28.32 -51.37
N ASP A 2 -25.20 -27.92 -50.51
CA ASP A 2 -25.01 -26.51 -50.15
C ASP A 2 -23.73 -26.34 -49.33
N LYS A 3 -22.64 -26.00 -50.01
CA LYS A 3 -21.35 -25.66 -49.40
C LYS A 3 -21.43 -24.19 -48.94
N LYS A 4 -21.62 -23.96 -47.64
CA LYS A 4 -21.43 -22.64 -47.02
C LYS A 4 -19.98 -22.19 -47.21
N LYS A 5 -19.76 -21.17 -48.04
CA LYS A 5 -18.49 -20.43 -48.16
C LYS A 5 -18.19 -19.72 -46.83
N PRO A 6 -16.93 -19.70 -46.35
CA PRO A 6 -16.58 -18.89 -45.19
C PRO A 6 -16.49 -17.41 -45.58
N LEU A 7 -17.20 -16.55 -44.85
CA LEU A 7 -17.06 -15.09 -44.95
C LEU A 7 -15.66 -14.68 -44.50
N LYS A 8 -14.86 -14.12 -45.42
CA LYS A 8 -13.63 -13.40 -45.11
C LYS A 8 -14.00 -12.13 -44.35
N ARG A 9 -13.59 -12.02 -43.08
CA ARG A 9 -13.56 -10.75 -42.36
C ARG A 9 -12.50 -9.84 -43.01
N PRO A 10 -12.78 -8.57 -43.32
CA PRO A 10 -11.75 -7.65 -43.79
C PRO A 10 -10.78 -7.39 -42.63
N ARG A 11 -9.47 -7.44 -42.92
CA ARG A 11 -8.43 -7.01 -41.98
C ARG A 11 -8.65 -5.52 -41.73
N MET A 12 -8.77 -5.12 -40.46
CA MET A 12 -8.64 -3.71 -40.10
C MET A 12 -7.19 -3.31 -40.36
N ASP A 13 -7.00 -2.29 -41.19
CA ASP A 13 -5.73 -1.63 -41.37
C ASP A 13 -5.30 -0.98 -40.05
N ASN A 14 -4.08 -1.27 -39.61
CA ASN A 14 -3.49 -0.66 -38.42
C ASN A 14 -3.41 0.87 -38.59
N PRO A 15 -3.76 1.67 -37.56
CA PRO A 15 -3.53 3.11 -37.59
C PRO A 15 -2.02 3.44 -37.60
N PRO A 16 -1.64 4.64 -38.09
CA PRO A 16 -0.23 4.99 -38.27
C PRO A 16 0.48 5.08 -36.92
N LEU A 17 1.56 4.31 -36.79
CA LEU A 17 2.52 4.36 -35.69
C LEU A 17 3.17 5.75 -35.62
N GLY A 18 2.59 6.64 -34.82
CA GLY A 18 3.30 7.75 -34.19
C GLY A 18 4.08 7.25 -32.98
N ALA A 19 4.90 6.22 -33.16
CA ALA A 19 5.78 5.67 -32.13
C ALA A 19 7.23 5.93 -32.57
N ARG A 20 8.06 6.44 -31.66
CA ARG A 20 9.51 6.56 -31.85
C ARG A 20 10.03 5.30 -32.55
N GLY A 21 10.75 5.51 -33.66
CA GLY A 21 11.14 4.47 -34.61
C GLY A 21 11.92 3.29 -34.02
N PRO A 22 12.16 2.24 -34.82
CA PRO A 22 12.80 1.01 -34.36
C PRO A 22 14.18 1.30 -33.75
N VAL A 23 14.47 0.61 -32.65
CA VAL A 23 15.76 0.67 -31.94
C VAL A 23 16.87 0.37 -32.94
N ALA A 24 17.75 1.35 -33.16
CA ALA A 24 18.95 1.14 -33.95
C ALA A 24 19.84 0.13 -33.23
N ASN A 25 20.17 -0.99 -33.89
CA ASN A 25 21.27 -1.87 -33.51
C ASN A 25 22.60 -1.17 -33.83
N GLY A 26 22.85 -0.05 -33.14
CA GLY A 26 24.14 0.63 -33.12
C GLY A 26 25.14 -0.13 -32.23
N PRO A 27 26.44 0.17 -32.34
CA PRO A 27 27.47 -0.43 -31.48
C PRO A 27 27.09 -0.23 -30.01
N LEU A 28 27.30 -1.26 -29.16
CA LEU A 28 26.96 -1.28 -27.73
C LEU A 28 27.31 0.06 -27.05
N HIS A 29 26.32 0.95 -26.98
CA HIS A 29 26.44 2.24 -26.33
C HIS A 29 26.68 2.00 -24.84
N ALA A 30 27.37 2.94 -24.20
CA ALA A 30 27.77 2.91 -22.79
C ALA A 30 26.71 2.26 -21.86
N ARG A 31 27.17 1.47 -20.88
CA ARG A 31 26.31 0.77 -19.91
C ARG A 31 25.22 1.73 -19.40
N PRO A 32 23.92 1.43 -19.60
CA PRO A 32 22.83 2.33 -19.24
C PRO A 32 22.90 2.68 -17.76
N LEU A 33 22.61 3.94 -17.45
CA LEU A 33 22.58 4.42 -16.07
C LEU A 33 21.26 4.00 -15.41
N VAL A 34 21.36 3.32 -14.28
CA VAL A 34 20.24 3.02 -13.37
C VAL A 34 20.49 3.76 -12.06
N ALA A 35 19.54 4.60 -11.64
CA ALA A 35 19.68 5.42 -10.45
C ALA A 35 18.71 5.00 -9.33
N LEU A 36 19.24 4.78 -8.13
CA LEU A 36 18.44 4.70 -6.90
C LEU A 36 18.17 6.13 -6.40
N LEU A 37 16.92 6.58 -6.49
CA LEU A 37 16.57 7.98 -6.28
C LEU A 37 16.66 8.39 -4.81
N ASP A 38 16.01 7.65 -3.92
CA ASP A 38 15.75 8.02 -2.53
C ASP A 38 16.42 7.08 -1.51
N GLY A 39 17.53 6.46 -1.92
CA GLY A 39 18.35 5.61 -1.06
C GLY A 39 19.84 5.82 -1.31
N ARG A 40 20.67 5.31 -0.38
CA ARG A 40 22.14 5.35 -0.44
C ARG A 40 22.77 4.00 -0.74
N ASP A 41 22.13 2.94 -0.27
CA ASP A 41 22.66 1.59 -0.36
C ASP A 41 22.18 0.90 -1.63
N CYS A 42 23.13 0.53 -2.49
CA CYS A 42 22.89 -0.25 -3.70
C CYS A 42 23.63 -1.60 -3.65
N SER A 43 24.05 -2.06 -2.47
CA SER A 43 24.88 -3.26 -2.31
C SER A 43 24.20 -4.54 -2.81
N VAL A 44 22.86 -4.58 -2.79
CA VAL A 44 22.06 -5.72 -3.29
C VAL A 44 21.87 -5.65 -4.80
N GLU A 45 21.62 -4.45 -5.34
CA GLU A 45 21.31 -4.24 -6.76
C GLU A 45 22.56 -4.24 -7.64
N MET A 46 23.68 -3.72 -7.13
CA MET A 46 24.97 -3.69 -7.83
C MET A 46 25.41 -5.06 -8.36
N PRO A 47 25.46 -6.16 -7.57
CA PRO A 47 25.88 -7.46 -8.09
C PRO A 47 24.89 -8.02 -9.12
N ILE A 48 23.60 -7.69 -9.02
CA ILE A 48 22.56 -8.15 -9.95
C ILE A 48 22.68 -7.43 -11.30
N LEU A 49 22.98 -6.13 -11.28
CA LEU A 49 23.00 -5.27 -12.47
C LEU A 49 24.39 -5.02 -13.05
N LYS A 50 25.45 -5.53 -12.42
CA LYS A 50 26.87 -5.27 -12.73
C LYS A 50 27.23 -5.41 -14.21
N ASP A 51 26.66 -6.40 -14.88
CA ASP A 51 27.02 -6.74 -16.28
C ASP A 51 26.17 -5.99 -17.31
N VAL A 52 25.04 -5.40 -16.88
CA VAL A 52 24.03 -4.81 -17.78
C VAL A 52 23.86 -3.30 -17.62
N ALA A 53 24.18 -2.72 -16.46
CA ALA A 53 23.95 -1.31 -16.17
C ALA A 53 25.03 -0.72 -15.24
N THR A 54 25.18 0.60 -15.29
CA THR A 54 25.92 1.37 -14.28
C THR A 54 24.92 1.78 -13.20
N VAL A 55 25.12 1.31 -11.97
CA VAL A 55 24.25 1.65 -10.84
C VAL A 55 24.81 2.85 -10.09
N ALA A 56 23.98 3.86 -9.87
CA ALA A 56 24.29 5.04 -9.04
C ALA A 56 23.16 5.27 -8.03
N PHE A 57 23.42 6.10 -7.02
CA PHE A 57 22.41 6.54 -6.05
C PHE A 57 22.40 8.06 -5.95
N CYS A 58 21.25 8.63 -5.58
CA CYS A 58 21.07 10.07 -5.43
C CYS A 58 20.84 10.49 -3.97
N ASP A 59 20.25 9.61 -3.13
CA ASP A 59 19.82 9.95 -1.77
C ASP A 59 18.95 11.22 -1.69
N ALA A 60 18.12 11.41 -2.71
CA ALA A 60 17.28 12.58 -2.85
C ALA A 60 15.97 12.41 -2.08
N GLN A 61 15.60 13.44 -1.31
CA GLN A 61 14.25 13.53 -0.72
C GLN A 61 13.26 14.21 -1.67
N SER A 62 13.78 14.99 -2.63
CA SER A 62 13.00 15.73 -3.61
C SER A 62 13.66 15.67 -4.98
N THR A 63 12.89 15.91 -6.05
CA THR A 63 13.41 15.89 -7.42
C THR A 63 14.42 16.99 -7.71
N GLN A 64 14.47 18.03 -6.87
CA GLN A 64 15.43 19.14 -6.96
C GLN A 64 16.85 18.72 -6.54
N GLU A 65 16.98 17.69 -5.71
CA GLU A 65 18.26 17.16 -5.24
C GLU A 65 18.89 16.16 -6.23
N ILE A 66 18.13 15.75 -7.24
CA ILE A 66 18.60 14.81 -8.27
C ILE A 66 19.58 15.55 -9.20
N HIS A 67 20.81 15.05 -9.25
CA HIS A 67 21.85 15.63 -10.10
C HIS A 67 21.46 15.62 -11.59
N GLU A 68 21.76 16.69 -12.33
CA GLU A 68 21.35 16.86 -13.74
C GLU A 68 21.78 15.70 -14.64
N LYS A 69 22.94 15.09 -14.37
CA LYS A 69 23.41 13.89 -15.08
C LYS A 69 22.39 12.75 -15.02
N VAL A 70 21.79 12.51 -13.86
CA VAL A 70 20.77 11.47 -13.68
C VAL A 70 19.50 11.83 -14.45
N LEU A 71 19.04 13.08 -14.37
CA LEU A 71 17.86 13.54 -15.13
C LEU A 71 18.05 13.42 -16.65
N ASN A 72 19.26 13.65 -17.15
CA ASN A 72 19.57 13.61 -18.57
C ASN A 72 19.85 12.18 -19.10
N GLU A 73 20.54 11.34 -18.33
CA GLU A 73 21.10 10.06 -18.81
C GLU A 73 20.45 8.79 -18.23
N ALA A 74 19.72 8.89 -17.11
CA ALA A 74 19.16 7.69 -16.47
C ALA A 74 18.12 7.03 -17.35
N VAL A 75 18.34 5.74 -17.65
CA VAL A 75 17.43 4.90 -18.45
C VAL A 75 16.46 4.15 -17.53
N GLY A 76 16.90 3.80 -16.33
CA GLY A 76 16.07 3.19 -15.29
C GLY A 76 16.21 3.91 -13.96
N ALA A 77 15.14 3.93 -13.19
CA ALA A 77 15.12 4.44 -11.82
C ALA A 77 14.59 3.38 -10.85
N LEU A 78 15.25 3.27 -9.70
CA LEU A 78 14.77 2.52 -8.54
C LEU A 78 14.38 3.55 -7.47
N MET A 79 13.26 3.32 -6.78
CA MET A 79 12.86 4.21 -5.70
C MET A 79 11.99 3.51 -4.65
N TRP A 80 12.06 4.02 -3.43
CA TRP A 80 11.24 3.65 -2.29
C TRP A 80 10.00 4.57 -2.23
N HIS A 81 9.55 4.90 -1.02
CA HIS A 81 8.29 5.59 -0.77
C HIS A 81 8.48 7.02 -0.25
N THR A 82 9.71 7.52 -0.15
CA THR A 82 10.01 8.81 0.49
C THR A 82 9.99 9.95 -0.51
N ILE A 83 10.38 9.71 -1.77
CA ILE A 83 10.26 10.68 -2.86
C ILE A 83 8.93 10.51 -3.62
N THR A 84 8.36 11.63 -4.06
CA THR A 84 7.15 11.67 -4.90
C THR A 84 7.51 12.21 -6.28
N LEU A 85 7.02 11.55 -7.33
CA LEU A 85 7.24 11.94 -8.72
C LEU A 85 5.92 12.39 -9.34
N THR A 86 5.76 13.71 -9.47
CA THR A 86 4.62 14.32 -10.18
C THR A 86 4.88 14.36 -11.69
N LYS A 87 3.86 14.74 -12.48
CA LYS A 87 4.02 14.96 -13.93
C LYS A 87 5.18 15.92 -14.25
N GLU A 88 5.27 17.04 -13.56
CA GLU A 88 6.34 18.04 -13.74
C GLU A 88 7.73 17.46 -13.44
N ASP A 89 7.80 16.51 -12.51
CA ASP A 89 9.05 15.84 -12.16
C ASP A 89 9.46 14.80 -13.20
N LEU A 90 8.48 14.04 -13.71
CA LEU A 90 8.71 13.04 -14.74
C LEU A 90 9.17 13.68 -16.06
N GLU A 91 8.67 14.87 -16.39
CA GLU A 91 9.09 15.64 -17.58
C GLU A 91 10.56 16.09 -17.54
N LYS A 92 11.17 16.19 -16.34
CA LYS A 92 12.60 16.52 -16.20
C LYS A 92 13.50 15.39 -16.70
N PHE A 93 13.01 14.14 -16.73
CA PHE A 93 13.78 13.00 -17.17
C PHE A 93 13.74 12.86 -18.70
N LYS A 94 14.91 12.95 -19.35
CA LYS A 94 15.00 12.93 -20.82
C LYS A 94 15.15 11.53 -21.42
N ALA A 95 15.77 10.62 -20.68
CA ALA A 95 16.13 9.27 -21.15
C ALA A 95 15.42 8.13 -20.41
N LEU A 96 14.64 8.45 -19.38
CA LEU A 96 14.02 7.46 -18.49
C LEU A 96 13.01 6.61 -19.25
N ARG A 97 13.09 5.29 -19.08
CA ARG A 97 12.18 4.31 -19.73
C ARG A 97 11.46 3.43 -18.73
N ILE A 98 12.01 3.25 -17.54
CA ILE A 98 11.43 2.40 -16.51
C ILE A 98 11.66 2.98 -15.11
N ILE A 99 10.63 2.94 -14.28
CA ILE A 99 10.70 3.19 -12.84
C ILE A 99 10.27 1.92 -12.13
N VAL A 100 11.09 1.41 -11.22
CA VAL A 100 10.74 0.27 -10.37
C VAL A 100 10.62 0.76 -8.93
N ARG A 101 9.41 0.64 -8.38
CA ARG A 101 9.15 0.84 -6.96
C ARG A 101 9.60 -0.38 -6.18
N ILE A 102 10.54 -0.16 -5.27
CA ILE A 102 10.95 -1.16 -4.30
C ILE A 102 9.89 -1.17 -3.18
N GLY A 103 8.82 -1.91 -3.44
CA GLY A 103 7.63 -1.99 -2.59
C GLY A 103 6.37 -2.25 -3.39
N SER A 104 5.25 -2.43 -2.71
CA SER A 104 3.97 -2.79 -3.33
C SER A 104 3.20 -1.59 -3.90
N GLY A 105 3.11 -0.48 -3.15
CA GLY A 105 2.31 0.67 -3.58
C GLY A 105 3.06 1.62 -4.51
N VAL A 106 2.32 2.21 -5.43
CA VAL A 106 2.81 3.12 -6.48
C VAL A 106 2.16 4.51 -6.37
N ASP A 107 1.57 4.83 -5.22
CA ASP A 107 0.77 6.03 -4.96
C ASP A 107 1.56 7.35 -5.01
N ASN A 108 2.88 7.30 -4.83
CA ASN A 108 3.79 8.44 -4.94
C ASN A 108 4.33 8.67 -6.36
N ILE A 109 3.84 7.93 -7.36
CA ILE A 109 4.20 8.13 -8.77
C ILE A 109 2.91 8.41 -9.56
N ASP A 110 2.91 9.47 -10.35
CA ASP A 110 1.86 9.68 -11.35
C ASP A 110 2.02 8.66 -12.50
N THR A 111 1.40 7.48 -12.31
CA THR A 111 1.45 6.38 -13.29
C THR A 111 0.79 6.72 -14.62
N LYS A 112 -0.22 7.61 -14.62
CA LYS A 112 -0.89 8.06 -15.85
C LYS A 112 0.07 8.94 -16.66
N ALA A 113 0.68 9.95 -16.02
CA ALA A 113 1.68 10.80 -16.65
C ALA A 113 2.92 10.01 -17.10
N ALA A 114 3.38 9.04 -16.31
CA ALA A 114 4.48 8.17 -16.69
C ALA A 114 4.16 7.40 -17.98
N GLY A 115 2.95 6.84 -18.10
CA GLY A 115 2.48 6.18 -19.31
C GLY A 115 2.44 7.10 -20.54
N GLU A 116 1.94 8.33 -20.39
CA GLU A 116 1.92 9.36 -21.45
C GLU A 116 3.35 9.70 -21.95
N LEU A 117 4.32 9.73 -21.04
CA LEU A 117 5.73 9.99 -21.34
C LEU A 117 6.49 8.77 -21.85
N GLY A 118 5.84 7.60 -21.93
CA GLY A 118 6.45 6.34 -22.39
C GLY A 118 7.36 5.69 -21.36
N ILE A 119 7.16 5.99 -20.07
CA ILE A 119 7.89 5.44 -18.93
C ILE A 119 7.06 4.31 -18.31
N ALA A 120 7.60 3.09 -18.29
CA ALA A 120 6.98 1.96 -17.63
C ALA A 120 7.13 2.08 -16.10
N VAL A 121 6.08 1.82 -15.34
CA VAL A 121 6.13 1.77 -13.87
C VAL A 121 5.90 0.33 -13.42
N CYS A 122 6.83 -0.19 -12.62
CA CYS A 122 6.76 -1.52 -12.02
C CYS A 122 6.81 -1.42 -10.50
N ASN A 123 6.24 -2.41 -9.82
CA ASN A 123 6.31 -2.58 -8.38
C ASN A 123 6.74 -4.01 -8.04
N VAL A 124 6.93 -4.30 -6.75
CA VAL A 124 7.23 -5.65 -6.25
C VAL A 124 6.04 -6.16 -5.43
N PRO A 125 4.98 -6.68 -6.09
CA PRO A 125 3.78 -7.14 -5.41
C PRO A 125 4.05 -8.45 -4.67
N GLY A 126 4.06 -8.40 -3.34
CA GLY A 126 4.34 -9.55 -2.47
C GLY A 126 5.46 -9.32 -1.46
N TYR A 127 6.22 -8.24 -1.60
CA TYR A 127 7.19 -7.83 -0.59
C TYR A 127 6.48 -7.47 0.71
N GLY A 128 6.90 -8.10 1.81
CA GLY A 128 6.48 -7.71 3.16
C GLY A 128 5.05 -8.09 3.55
N VAL A 129 4.38 -8.99 2.81
CA VAL A 129 2.95 -9.28 3.06
C VAL A 129 2.74 -9.84 4.47
N GLU A 130 3.52 -10.84 4.86
CA GLU A 130 3.40 -11.50 6.15
C GLU A 130 3.91 -10.59 7.27
N GLU A 131 4.99 -9.83 7.02
CA GLU A 131 5.57 -8.88 7.97
C GLU A 131 4.62 -7.74 8.31
N VAL A 132 3.93 -7.19 7.30
CA VAL A 132 2.90 -6.18 7.51
C VAL A 132 1.71 -6.79 8.24
N ALA A 133 1.27 -8.01 7.90
CA ALA A 133 0.17 -8.68 8.58
C ALA A 133 0.48 -8.96 10.06
N ASP A 134 1.70 -9.42 10.37
CA ASP A 134 2.18 -9.66 11.73
C ASP A 134 2.24 -8.33 12.52
N THR A 135 2.72 -7.26 11.88
CA THR A 135 2.74 -5.92 12.48
C THR A 135 1.32 -5.42 12.75
N THR A 136 0.38 -5.61 11.83
CA THR A 136 -1.02 -5.24 12.03
C THR A 136 -1.63 -5.99 13.22
N LEU A 137 -1.43 -7.31 13.31
CA LEU A 137 -1.92 -8.10 14.44
C LEU A 137 -1.27 -7.63 15.75
N CYS A 138 0.03 -7.32 15.73
CA CYS A 138 0.72 -6.76 16.89
C CYS A 138 0.07 -5.44 17.35
N LEU A 139 -0.27 -4.54 16.42
CA LEU A 139 -0.96 -3.28 16.74
C LEU A 139 -2.36 -3.53 17.29
N ILE A 140 -3.16 -4.41 16.66
CA ILE A 140 -4.49 -4.80 17.14
C ILE A 140 -4.39 -5.34 18.56
N LEU A 141 -3.51 -6.31 18.81
CA LEU A 141 -3.32 -6.88 20.15
C LEU A 141 -2.83 -5.86 21.16
N ASN A 142 -1.98 -4.91 20.76
CA ASN A 142 -1.57 -3.79 21.61
C ASN A 142 -2.76 -2.92 22.01
N LEU A 143 -3.72 -2.65 21.11
CA LEU A 143 -4.94 -1.90 21.45
C LEU A 143 -5.80 -2.68 22.46
N TYR A 144 -6.04 -3.97 22.20
CA TYR A 144 -6.89 -4.82 23.03
C TYR A 144 -6.31 -5.16 24.41
N ARG A 145 -4.99 -5.35 24.50
CA ARG A 145 -4.28 -5.81 25.71
C ARG A 145 -3.48 -4.73 26.40
N ARG A 146 -3.38 -3.56 25.79
CA ARG A 146 -2.65 -2.38 26.28
C ARG A 146 -1.20 -2.63 26.66
N THR A 147 -0.55 -3.62 26.05
CA THR A 147 0.80 -4.09 26.40
C THR A 147 1.85 -2.98 26.31
N TYR A 148 1.79 -2.16 25.27
CA TYR A 148 2.68 -1.00 25.13
C TYR A 148 2.53 0.03 26.26
N TRP A 149 1.30 0.44 26.57
CA TRP A 149 1.05 1.42 27.64
C TRP A 149 1.44 0.88 29.03
N LEU A 150 1.13 -0.39 29.32
CA LEU A 150 1.52 -1.03 30.57
C LEU A 150 3.05 -1.09 30.71
N ALA A 151 3.76 -1.45 29.64
CA ALA A 151 5.22 -1.45 29.64
C ALA A 151 5.81 -0.06 29.88
N ASN A 152 5.23 0.97 29.26
CA ASN A 152 5.65 2.36 29.48
C ASN A 152 5.43 2.82 30.93
N MET A 153 4.28 2.49 31.54
CA MET A 153 4.02 2.83 32.95
C MET A 153 5.07 2.20 33.89
N VAL A 154 5.45 0.95 33.66
CA VAL A 154 6.50 0.29 34.44
C VAL A 154 7.85 0.97 34.24
N ARG A 155 8.18 1.32 32.99
CA ARG A 155 9.42 2.04 32.65
C ARG A 155 9.48 3.44 33.30
N GLU A 156 8.34 4.10 33.43
CA GLU A 156 8.18 5.39 34.13
C GLU A 156 8.21 5.24 35.66
N GLY A 157 8.40 4.03 36.18
CA GLY A 157 8.57 3.76 37.61
C GLY A 157 7.28 3.47 38.36
N LYS A 158 6.13 3.35 37.68
CA LYS A 158 4.87 2.95 38.31
C LYS A 158 5.00 1.52 38.83
N LYS A 159 4.78 1.34 40.14
CA LYS A 159 4.80 0.03 40.81
C LYS A 159 3.37 -0.42 41.04
N PHE A 160 3.04 -1.64 40.61
CA PHE A 160 1.75 -2.27 40.88
C PHE A 160 1.88 -3.18 42.10
N GLN A 161 1.41 -2.71 43.26
CA GLN A 161 1.53 -3.42 44.54
C GLN A 161 0.29 -4.24 44.88
N GLY A 162 -0.83 -4.05 44.18
CA GLY A 162 -2.07 -4.74 44.44
C GLY A 162 -2.98 -4.84 43.21
N PRO A 163 -4.03 -5.68 43.27
CA PRO A 163 -4.90 -6.00 42.15
C PRO A 163 -5.69 -4.78 41.62
N GLU A 164 -6.03 -3.82 42.49
CA GLU A 164 -6.74 -2.60 42.12
C GLU A 164 -5.91 -1.70 41.21
N GLN A 165 -4.63 -1.52 41.55
CA GLN A 165 -3.69 -0.71 40.74
C GLN A 165 -3.44 -1.32 39.37
N VAL A 166 -3.42 -2.66 39.28
CA VAL A 166 -3.34 -3.37 38.00
C VAL A 166 -4.62 -3.18 37.19
N ARG A 167 -5.79 -3.30 37.82
CA ARG A 167 -7.09 -3.09 37.16
C ARG A 167 -7.24 -1.67 36.61
N GLU A 168 -6.84 -0.67 37.38
CA GLU A 168 -6.85 0.74 36.97
C GLU A 168 -5.90 0.98 35.79
N ALA A 169 -4.67 0.45 35.86
CA ALA A 169 -3.70 0.59 34.77
C ALA A 169 -4.11 -0.16 33.50
N ALA A 170 -4.80 -1.29 33.65
CA ALA A 170 -5.32 -2.11 32.56
C ALA A 170 -6.75 -1.73 32.15
N GLN A 171 -7.29 -0.60 32.63
CA GLN A 171 -8.62 -0.14 32.25
C GLN A 171 -8.69 0.05 30.72
N GLY A 172 -9.75 -0.45 30.10
CA GLY A 172 -9.90 -0.46 28.63
C GLY A 172 -9.32 -1.69 27.94
N CYS A 173 -8.66 -2.62 28.66
CA CYS A 173 -8.39 -3.94 28.11
C CYS A 173 -9.70 -4.67 27.82
N ALA A 174 -9.85 -5.16 26.58
CA ALA A 174 -11.05 -5.85 26.13
C ALA A 174 -10.80 -7.35 25.87
N ARG A 175 -11.87 -8.14 25.89
CA ARG A 175 -11.84 -9.54 25.48
C ARG A 175 -11.95 -9.58 23.96
N ILE A 176 -11.01 -10.25 23.29
CA ILE A 176 -10.98 -10.35 21.82
C ILE A 176 -12.05 -11.30 21.26
N ARG A 177 -12.28 -12.43 21.93
CA ARG A 177 -13.19 -13.46 21.42
C ARG A 177 -14.62 -12.93 21.38
N GLY A 178 -15.20 -12.93 20.18
CA GLY A 178 -16.57 -12.45 19.92
C GLY A 178 -16.62 -11.07 19.28
N ASP A 179 -15.54 -10.30 19.33
CA ASP A 179 -15.46 -8.99 18.69
C ASP A 179 -15.36 -9.13 17.17
N THR A 180 -15.81 -8.08 16.47
CA THR A 180 -15.81 -8.03 15.02
C THR A 180 -14.65 -7.20 14.48
N LEU A 181 -13.79 -7.82 13.69
CA LEU A 181 -12.70 -7.16 12.96
C LEU A 181 -13.16 -6.87 11.53
N GLY A 182 -13.29 -5.58 11.20
CA GLY A 182 -13.58 -5.09 9.85
C GLY A 182 -12.33 -4.80 9.06
N ILE A 183 -12.15 -5.48 7.94
CA ILE A 183 -11.02 -5.29 7.03
C ILE A 183 -11.45 -4.49 5.80
N VAL A 184 -10.80 -3.36 5.55
CA VAL A 184 -11.02 -2.55 4.34
C VAL A 184 -9.92 -2.86 3.34
N GLY A 185 -10.27 -3.59 2.27
CA GLY A 185 -9.35 -4.06 1.22
C GLY A 185 -8.84 -5.49 1.45
N LEU A 186 -9.31 -6.42 0.62
CA LEU A 186 -8.83 -7.82 0.54
C LEU A 186 -8.11 -8.13 -0.80
N GLY A 187 -8.05 -7.20 -1.76
CA GLY A 187 -7.54 -7.36 -3.13
C GLY A 187 -6.02 -7.49 -3.34
N GLU A 188 -5.47 -6.96 -4.45
CA GLU A 188 -4.06 -7.17 -4.85
C GLU A 188 -3.03 -6.68 -3.81
N CYS A 189 -3.36 -5.63 -3.04
CA CYS A 189 -2.65 -5.26 -1.79
C CYS A 189 -3.26 -5.89 -0.52
N GLY A 190 -4.48 -6.41 -0.61
CA GLY A 190 -5.15 -7.17 0.44
C GLY A 190 -4.72 -8.65 0.52
N ARG A 191 -3.58 -9.03 -0.07
CA ARG A 191 -2.78 -10.15 0.42
C ARG A 191 -2.51 -9.99 1.92
N VAL A 192 -2.20 -8.76 2.34
CA VAL A 192 -2.07 -8.40 3.76
C VAL A 192 -3.41 -8.59 4.48
N GLY A 193 -4.50 -8.05 3.94
CA GLY A 193 -5.84 -8.22 4.52
C GLY A 193 -6.25 -9.69 4.69
N THR A 194 -5.93 -10.54 3.72
CA THR A 194 -6.19 -11.99 3.79
C THR A 194 -5.34 -12.64 4.87
N ALA A 195 -4.04 -12.33 4.92
CA ALA A 195 -3.12 -12.83 5.95
C ALA A 195 -3.53 -12.39 7.37
N VAL A 196 -3.99 -11.15 7.52
CA VAL A 196 -4.57 -10.59 8.76
C VAL A 196 -5.85 -11.31 9.13
N ALA A 197 -6.77 -11.51 8.19
CA ALA A 197 -8.04 -12.22 8.42
C ALA A 197 -7.81 -13.64 8.96
N LEU A 198 -6.92 -14.40 8.32
CA LEU A 198 -6.61 -15.77 8.72
C LEU A 198 -6.02 -15.84 10.14
N ARG A 199 -5.12 -14.91 10.48
CA ARG A 199 -4.53 -14.81 11.83
C ARG A 199 -5.55 -14.38 12.87
N ALA A 200 -6.37 -13.37 12.57
CA ALA A 200 -7.37 -12.83 13.47
C ALA A 200 -8.41 -13.89 13.89
N ARG A 201 -8.79 -14.79 12.98
CA ARG A 201 -9.71 -15.91 13.28
C ARG A 201 -9.22 -16.81 14.41
N VAL A 202 -7.89 -17.03 14.52
CA VAL A 202 -7.31 -17.87 15.59
C VAL A 202 -7.53 -17.25 16.97
N PHE A 203 -7.55 -15.92 17.07
CA PHE A 203 -7.85 -15.21 18.31
C PHE A 203 -9.36 -15.19 18.67
N GLY A 204 -10.22 -15.65 17.76
CA GLY A 204 -11.66 -15.69 17.95
C GLY A 204 -12.40 -14.42 17.51
N PHE A 205 -11.79 -13.62 16.64
CA PHE A 205 -12.49 -12.52 15.96
C PHE A 205 -13.54 -13.05 14.97
N ASN A 206 -14.67 -12.36 14.90
CA ASN A 206 -15.56 -12.42 13.75
C ASN A 206 -15.00 -11.48 12.67
N VAL A 207 -14.55 -12.02 11.54
CA VAL A 207 -13.89 -11.21 10.51
C VAL A 207 -14.89 -10.88 9.39
N ILE A 208 -15.09 -9.57 9.19
CA ILE A 208 -15.86 -9.03 8.08
C ILE A 208 -14.95 -8.19 7.17
N PHE A 209 -15.29 -8.08 5.89
CA PHE A 209 -14.49 -7.26 4.99
C PHE A 209 -15.31 -6.50 3.96
N TYR A 210 -14.76 -5.38 3.51
CA TYR A 210 -15.26 -4.56 2.42
C TYR A 210 -14.16 -4.43 1.36
N ASP A 211 -14.47 -4.89 0.14
CA ASP A 211 -13.65 -4.64 -1.03
C ASP A 211 -14.56 -4.58 -2.28
N PRO A 212 -14.72 -3.40 -2.90
CA PRO A 212 -15.61 -3.23 -4.06
C PRO A 212 -14.99 -3.75 -5.36
N TYR A 213 -13.69 -4.02 -5.40
CA TYR A 213 -12.98 -4.40 -6.63
C TYR A 213 -12.79 -5.92 -6.77
N LEU A 214 -13.09 -6.69 -5.71
CA LEU A 214 -13.00 -8.14 -5.74
C LEU A 214 -14.21 -8.80 -6.42
N PRO A 215 -14.01 -9.87 -7.20
CA PRO A 215 -15.10 -10.70 -7.70
C PRO A 215 -15.75 -11.48 -6.56
N ASP A 216 -17.02 -11.85 -6.75
CA ASP A 216 -17.78 -12.65 -5.80
C ASP A 216 -17.21 -14.07 -5.64
N GLY A 217 -17.31 -14.62 -4.43
CA GLY A 217 -16.93 -16.00 -4.11
C GLY A 217 -15.66 -16.14 -3.27
N ILE A 218 -14.82 -15.10 -3.19
CA ILE A 218 -13.61 -15.11 -2.35
C ILE A 218 -13.98 -15.28 -0.88
N GLU A 219 -15.07 -14.63 -0.44
CA GLU A 219 -15.60 -14.73 0.91
C GLU A 219 -15.92 -16.18 1.33
N LYS A 220 -16.45 -16.99 0.40
CA LYS A 220 -16.77 -18.40 0.65
C LYS A 220 -15.51 -19.24 0.77
N SER A 221 -14.51 -18.98 -0.06
CA SER A 221 -13.24 -19.72 -0.04
C SER A 221 -12.45 -19.51 1.27
N LEU A 222 -12.50 -18.30 1.82
CA LEU A 222 -11.81 -17.94 3.06
C LEU A 222 -12.68 -18.13 4.32
N GLY A 223 -13.98 -18.38 4.14
CA GLY A 223 -14.96 -18.46 5.23
C GLY A 223 -15.07 -17.14 5.99
N LEU A 224 -15.10 -16.03 5.27
CA LEU A 224 -15.24 -14.66 5.78
C LEU A 224 -16.60 -14.09 5.39
N SER A 225 -17.06 -13.07 6.11
CA SER A 225 -18.29 -12.36 5.75
C SER A 225 -17.97 -11.09 4.96
N ARG A 226 -18.53 -10.96 3.75
CA ARG A 226 -18.39 -9.77 2.92
C ARG A 226 -19.52 -8.79 3.17
N VAL A 227 -19.19 -7.51 3.31
CA VAL A 227 -20.14 -6.40 3.26
C VAL A 227 -19.90 -5.57 2.00
N TYR A 228 -20.97 -4.98 1.46
CA TYR A 228 -20.95 -4.28 0.16
C TYR A 228 -20.87 -2.76 0.28
N THR A 229 -20.98 -2.22 1.49
CA THR A 229 -20.79 -0.78 1.74
C THR A 229 -19.77 -0.58 2.86
N LEU A 230 -19.03 0.52 2.79
CA LEU A 230 -18.12 0.91 3.87
C LEU A 230 -18.90 1.18 5.16
N GLN A 231 -20.08 1.79 5.08
CA GLN A 231 -20.92 2.09 6.23
C GLN A 231 -21.30 0.84 7.01
N ASP A 232 -21.70 -0.23 6.33
CA ASP A 232 -22.04 -1.50 6.97
C ASP A 232 -20.84 -2.11 7.69
N LEU A 233 -19.64 -1.96 7.12
CA LEU A 233 -18.40 -2.40 7.77
C LEU A 233 -18.15 -1.61 9.05
N LEU A 234 -18.16 -0.28 8.97
CA LEU A 234 -17.85 0.59 10.11
C LEU A 234 -18.87 0.41 11.25
N PHE A 235 -20.14 0.19 10.91
CA PHE A 235 -21.20 -0.01 11.89
C PHE A 235 -21.12 -1.36 12.62
N GLN A 236 -20.63 -2.40 11.94
CA GLN A 236 -20.55 -3.76 12.51
C GLN A 236 -19.24 -4.05 13.22
N SER A 237 -18.19 -3.24 12.99
CA SER A 237 -16.83 -3.51 13.45
C SER A 237 -16.54 -2.88 14.81
N ASP A 238 -15.95 -3.68 15.70
CA ASP A 238 -15.36 -3.20 16.96
C ASP A 238 -13.90 -2.77 16.75
N CYS A 239 -13.24 -3.35 15.75
CA CYS A 239 -11.93 -2.92 15.28
C CYS A 239 -11.93 -2.84 13.75
N VAL A 240 -11.49 -1.71 13.18
CA VAL A 240 -11.36 -1.49 11.74
C VAL A 240 -9.88 -1.46 11.38
N SER A 241 -9.49 -2.24 10.37
CA SER A 241 -8.13 -2.26 9.83
C SER A 241 -8.10 -1.94 8.34
N LEU A 242 -7.26 -0.97 7.97
CA LEU A 242 -7.12 -0.49 6.59
C LEU A 242 -5.97 -1.20 5.88
N HIS A 243 -6.27 -1.86 4.76
CA HIS A 243 -5.34 -2.59 3.91
C HIS A 243 -5.51 -2.30 2.41
N CYS A 244 -6.28 -1.27 2.05
CA CYS A 244 -6.47 -0.83 0.68
C CYS A 244 -5.32 0.06 0.18
N THR A 245 -5.08 0.05 -1.14
CA THR A 245 -4.18 1.00 -1.80
C THR A 245 -4.79 2.38 -1.84
N LEU A 246 -4.00 3.42 -1.60
CA LEU A 246 -4.43 4.80 -1.83
C LEU A 246 -4.64 5.04 -3.33
N ASN A 247 -5.81 5.59 -3.68
CA ASN A 247 -6.19 5.97 -5.03
C ASN A 247 -7.00 7.28 -4.99
N GLU A 248 -7.35 7.79 -6.18
CA GLU A 248 -8.10 9.06 -6.34
C GLU A 248 -9.48 9.05 -5.65
N HIS A 249 -10.07 7.88 -5.42
CA HIS A 249 -11.43 7.73 -4.88
C HIS A 249 -11.48 7.47 -3.37
N ASN A 250 -10.36 7.12 -2.73
CA ASN A 250 -10.31 6.75 -1.31
C ASN A 250 -9.35 7.62 -0.48
N HIS A 251 -8.94 8.77 -1.03
CA HIS A 251 -8.27 9.79 -0.24
C HIS A 251 -9.20 10.30 0.87
N HIS A 252 -8.73 10.31 2.12
CA HIS A 252 -9.54 10.56 3.31
C HIS A 252 -10.78 9.64 3.41
N LEU A 253 -10.61 8.35 3.09
CA LEU A 253 -11.63 7.32 3.29
C LEU A 253 -12.18 7.34 4.72
N ILE A 254 -11.30 7.50 5.71
CA ILE A 254 -11.67 7.76 7.10
C ILE A 254 -11.61 9.27 7.36
N ASN A 255 -12.78 9.89 7.32
CA ASN A 255 -13.04 11.31 7.57
C ASN A 255 -14.06 11.51 8.69
N GLU A 256 -14.43 12.77 8.97
CA GLU A 256 -15.41 13.11 10.02
C GLU A 256 -16.75 12.37 9.85
N TYR A 257 -17.24 12.25 8.62
CA TYR A 257 -18.52 11.62 8.34
C TYR A 257 -18.47 10.10 8.58
N THR A 258 -17.43 9.43 8.08
CA THR A 258 -17.28 7.98 8.26
C THR A 258 -16.93 7.60 9.69
N MET A 259 -16.20 8.44 10.43
CA MET A 259 -15.92 8.18 11.85
C MET A 259 -17.21 8.19 12.69
N LYS A 260 -18.17 9.07 12.38
CA LYS A 260 -19.50 9.06 13.04
C LYS A 260 -20.30 7.78 12.79
N GLN A 261 -19.93 6.99 11.79
CA GLN A 261 -20.55 5.69 11.49
C GLN A 261 -19.87 4.53 12.20
N MET A 262 -18.69 4.75 12.79
CA MET A 262 -18.01 3.74 13.59
C MET A 262 -18.72 3.53 14.92
N ARG A 263 -18.57 2.34 15.50
CA ARG A 263 -19.08 2.08 16.84
C ARG A 263 -18.35 2.96 17.86
N PRO A 264 -19.06 3.47 18.88
CA PRO A 264 -18.41 4.17 19.98
C PRO A 264 -17.34 3.30 20.64
N GLY A 265 -16.12 3.82 20.76
CA GLY A 265 -14.97 3.11 21.31
C GLY A 265 -14.35 2.07 20.38
N ALA A 266 -14.67 2.10 19.09
CA ALA A 266 -14.05 1.23 18.10
C ALA A 266 -12.56 1.53 17.91
N PHE A 267 -11.79 0.49 17.66
CA PHE A 267 -10.37 0.63 17.34
C PHE A 267 -10.14 0.86 15.85
N LEU A 268 -9.17 1.71 15.51
CA LEU A 268 -8.72 1.91 14.13
C LEU A 268 -7.22 1.57 14.01
N VAL A 269 -6.89 0.71 13.03
CA VAL A 269 -5.50 0.36 12.70
C VAL A 269 -5.24 0.65 11.24
N ASN A 270 -4.28 1.52 10.96
CA ASN A 270 -3.85 1.84 9.60
C ASN A 270 -2.37 1.45 9.41
N THR A 271 -2.13 0.38 8.66
CA THR A 271 -0.79 -0.02 8.19
C THR A 271 -0.66 0.08 6.68
N ALA A 272 -1.64 0.69 6.00
CA ALA A 272 -1.66 0.86 4.56
C ALA A 272 -0.98 2.18 4.14
N ARG A 273 -1.73 3.29 4.16
CA ARG A 273 -1.25 4.61 3.70
C ARG A 273 -1.82 5.72 4.55
N GLY A 274 -1.01 6.73 4.84
CA GLY A 274 -1.41 7.89 5.65
C GLY A 274 -2.60 8.64 5.05
N GLY A 275 -2.63 8.82 3.72
CA GLY A 275 -3.70 9.55 3.03
C GLY A 275 -5.09 8.91 3.10
N LEU A 276 -5.22 7.65 3.57
CA LEU A 276 -6.52 7.02 3.78
C LEU A 276 -7.26 7.59 5.00
N GLY A 277 -6.52 8.08 6.00
CA GLY A 277 -7.07 8.68 7.20
C GLY A 277 -6.76 10.17 7.27
N SER A 278 -7.73 10.97 7.70
CA SER A 278 -7.47 12.39 7.92
C SER A 278 -6.94 12.64 9.34
N ASN A 279 -5.64 12.93 9.48
CA ASN A 279 -4.97 13.15 10.77
C ASN A 279 -5.71 14.15 11.68
N ARG A 280 -6.23 15.24 11.10
CA ARG A 280 -7.00 16.25 11.83
C ARG A 280 -8.26 15.65 12.45
N HIS A 281 -9.04 14.91 11.67
CA HIS A 281 -10.29 14.33 12.15
C HIS A 281 -10.02 13.21 13.15
N LEU A 282 -9.00 12.37 12.89
CA LEU A 282 -8.56 11.33 13.83
C LEU A 282 -8.17 11.91 15.19
N SER A 283 -7.45 13.05 15.21
CA SER A 283 -7.09 13.70 16.48
C SER A 283 -8.30 14.21 17.27
N VAL A 284 -9.34 14.68 16.58
CA VAL A 284 -10.58 15.16 17.21
C VAL A 284 -11.36 13.98 17.79
N ALA A 285 -11.57 12.91 17.01
CA ALA A 285 -12.27 11.71 17.47
C ALA A 285 -11.60 11.07 18.70
N LEU A 286 -10.26 11.01 18.71
CA LEU A 286 -9.49 10.53 19.86
C LEU A 286 -9.62 11.45 21.09
N GLY A 287 -9.71 12.77 20.89
CA GLY A 287 -9.93 13.75 21.97
C GLY A 287 -11.32 13.65 22.59
N ASP A 288 -12.32 13.35 21.77
CA ASP A 288 -13.72 13.24 22.17
C ASP A 288 -14.10 11.85 22.71
N GLN A 289 -13.15 10.89 22.72
CA GLN A 289 -13.37 9.48 23.08
C GLN A 289 -14.55 8.82 22.32
N GLN A 290 -14.74 9.21 21.06
CA GLN A 290 -15.69 8.56 20.15
C GLN A 290 -15.22 7.17 19.74
#